data_AF-A0A1X2I001-F1
#
_entry.id   AF-A0A1X2I001-F1
#
_cell.length_a   1.000
_cell.length_b   1.000
_cell.length_c   1.000
_cell.angle_alpha   90.00
_cell.angle_beta   90.00
_cell.angle_gamma   90.00
#
_symmetry.space_group_name_H-M   'P 1'
#
loop_
_entity.id
_entity.type
_entity.pdbx_description
1 polymer ?
#
loop_
_entity_poly.entity_id
_entity_poly.type
_entity_poly.pdbx_seq_one_letter_code
_entity_poly.pdbx_strand_id
1 'polypeptide(L)'
;MMLKSKASKNEDRLYAILPLSKYKNKLNQVADWKISSTVSVKLKLFEIMDTRDKWTLLFSSGQWHSSHNFEVLPTFCVSSIYWDQIERFVTEHPCNFDINHVSSAITLHHHTNELQQRMYYLQLMPKEYYVKKAFNNEDNFYISKNTLYNRLQVNKHSIIVIVRVPQYDFNGIAPDNVDKNLKGNTITLLGCFVENKWTLCSSPQNDFDQWDHHYDDENGTFFNIY
;
A
#
# COMPACT_ATOMS: atom_id res chain seq x y z
N MET A 1 9.45 11.43 -7.31
CA MET A 1 10.62 11.82 -8.16
C MET A 1 10.98 10.76 -9.22
N MET A 2 11.12 9.47 -8.86
CA MET A 2 11.55 8.41 -9.80
C MET A 2 10.60 8.14 -10.97
N LEU A 3 9.29 8.19 -10.71
CA LEU A 3 8.26 7.78 -11.67
C LEU A 3 7.95 8.84 -12.74
N LYS A 4 8.47 10.07 -12.61
CA LYS A 4 8.27 11.17 -13.57
C LYS A 4 9.36 11.26 -14.64
N SER A 5 10.42 10.46 -14.56
CA SER A 5 11.49 10.47 -15.57
C SER A 5 10.94 10.06 -16.95
N LYS A 6 11.29 10.83 -17.99
CA LYS A 6 10.96 10.55 -19.40
C LYS A 6 12.05 9.72 -20.10
N ALA A 7 12.95 9.08 -19.37
CA ALA A 7 13.98 8.23 -19.96
C ALA A 7 13.34 7.09 -20.77
N SER A 8 13.91 6.80 -21.94
CA SER A 8 13.39 5.82 -22.90
C SER A 8 13.59 4.39 -22.40
N LYS A 9 14.72 4.11 -21.73
CA LYS A 9 14.93 2.82 -21.05
C LYS A 9 14.49 2.88 -19.59
N ASN A 10 13.99 1.74 -19.11
CA ASN A 10 13.54 1.62 -17.72
C ASN A 10 14.70 1.71 -16.72
N GLU A 11 15.87 1.16 -17.05
CA GLU A 11 17.09 1.25 -16.22
C GLU A 11 17.61 2.70 -16.07
N ASP A 12 17.54 3.51 -17.14
CA ASP A 12 18.00 4.91 -17.14
C ASP A 12 17.25 5.77 -16.11
N ARG A 13 16.02 5.38 -15.76
CA ARG A 13 15.25 6.04 -14.69
C ARG A 13 15.96 5.90 -13.34
N LEU A 14 16.58 4.75 -13.06
CA LEU A 14 17.32 4.54 -11.83
C LEU A 14 18.63 5.34 -11.83
N TYR A 15 19.35 5.35 -12.96
CA TYR A 15 20.57 6.15 -13.11
C TYR A 15 20.30 7.66 -12.96
N ALA A 16 19.13 8.15 -13.38
CA ALA A 16 18.77 9.55 -13.25
C ALA A 16 18.40 9.96 -11.81
N ILE A 17 17.80 9.07 -11.02
CA ILE A 17 17.25 9.43 -9.70
C ILE A 17 18.12 8.98 -8.52
N LEU A 18 18.76 7.80 -8.60
CA LEU A 18 19.57 7.30 -7.48
C LEU A 18 20.65 8.30 -7.04
N PRO A 19 21.41 8.98 -7.92
CA PRO A 19 22.43 9.95 -7.52
C PRO A 19 21.88 11.13 -6.71
N LEU A 20 20.60 11.47 -6.91
CA LEU A 20 19.91 12.58 -6.24
C LEU A 20 19.22 12.14 -4.94
N SER A 21 19.34 10.87 -4.56
CA SER A 21 18.65 10.27 -3.41
C SER A 21 19.64 9.81 -2.34
N LYS A 22 19.12 9.49 -1.15
CA LYS A 22 19.89 8.81 -0.09
C LYS A 22 20.38 7.40 -0.49
N TYR A 23 19.87 6.84 -1.59
CA TYR A 23 20.24 5.52 -2.12
C TYR A 23 21.33 5.59 -3.21
N LYS A 24 22.05 6.71 -3.35
CA LYS A 24 23.11 6.88 -4.36
C LYS A 24 24.19 5.80 -4.34
N ASN A 25 24.43 5.16 -3.19
CA ASN A 25 25.38 4.05 -3.05
C ASN A 25 24.96 2.77 -3.79
N LYS A 26 23.70 2.66 -4.22
CA LYS A 26 23.18 1.53 -5.00
C LYS A 26 23.41 1.66 -6.51
N LEU A 27 23.92 2.82 -6.97
CA LEU A 27 24.08 3.13 -8.40
C LEU A 27 24.88 2.06 -9.18
N ASN A 28 25.97 1.57 -8.58
CA ASN A 28 26.86 0.61 -9.24
C ASN A 28 26.24 -0.80 -9.41
N GLN A 29 25.08 -1.05 -8.80
CA GLN A 29 24.37 -2.34 -8.86
C GLN A 29 23.25 -2.34 -9.91
N VAL A 30 22.93 -1.18 -10.49
CA VAL A 30 21.75 -1.03 -11.37
C VAL A 30 21.83 -1.96 -12.59
N ALA A 31 23.01 -2.13 -13.18
CA ALA A 31 23.24 -3.02 -14.31
C ALA A 31 22.89 -4.49 -14.00
N ASP A 32 23.14 -4.92 -12.75
CA ASP A 32 22.90 -6.32 -12.32
C ASP A 32 21.44 -6.61 -12.01
N TRP A 33 20.60 -5.58 -11.85
CA TRP A 33 19.20 -5.72 -11.49
C TRP A 33 18.29 -6.19 -12.63
N LYS A 34 18.79 -6.21 -13.87
CA LYS A 34 18.07 -6.69 -15.07
C LYS A 34 16.70 -6.02 -15.25
N ILE A 35 16.69 -4.69 -15.15
CA ILE A 35 15.48 -3.86 -15.20
C ILE A 35 14.97 -3.75 -16.65
N SER A 36 13.87 -4.43 -16.94
CA SER A 36 13.28 -4.47 -18.29
C SER A 36 11.94 -3.74 -18.40
N SER A 37 11.25 -3.50 -17.28
CA SER A 37 9.90 -2.92 -17.24
C SER A 37 9.73 -1.86 -16.16
N THR A 38 8.72 -1.00 -16.30
CA THR A 38 8.32 -0.04 -15.24
C THR A 38 7.97 -0.76 -13.93
N VAL A 39 7.36 -1.94 -14.01
CA VAL A 39 7.05 -2.77 -12.83
C VAL A 39 8.35 -3.20 -12.14
N SER A 40 9.36 -3.67 -12.89
CA SER A 40 10.66 -4.03 -12.30
C SER A 40 11.38 -2.85 -11.65
N VAL A 41 11.25 -1.63 -12.22
CA VAL A 41 11.76 -0.40 -11.58
C VAL A 41 11.10 -0.17 -10.22
N LYS A 42 9.77 -0.28 -10.16
CA LYS A 42 8.98 -0.02 -8.94
C LYS A 42 9.22 -1.06 -7.86
N LEU A 43 9.27 -2.34 -8.23
CA LEU A 43 9.62 -3.43 -7.31
C LEU A 43 11.03 -3.27 -6.76
N LYS A 44 12.01 -3.00 -7.62
CA LYS A 44 13.40 -2.80 -7.20
C LYS A 44 13.57 -1.56 -6.32
N LEU A 45 12.84 -0.49 -6.64
CA LEU A 45 12.80 0.69 -5.78
C LEU A 45 12.31 0.34 -4.38
N PHE A 46 11.20 -0.39 -4.29
CA PHE A 46 10.68 -0.83 -3.00
C PHE A 46 11.68 -1.71 -2.25
N GLU A 47 12.38 -2.61 -2.94
CA GLU A 47 13.40 -3.48 -2.34
C GLU A 47 14.54 -2.69 -1.68
N ILE A 48 15.03 -1.61 -2.31
CA ILE A 48 16.15 -0.81 -1.80
C ILE A 48 15.72 0.28 -0.81
N MET A 49 14.44 0.64 -0.77
CA MET A 49 13.91 1.68 0.11
C MET A 49 14.02 1.27 1.59
N ASP A 50 14.32 2.24 2.44
CA ASP A 50 14.13 2.08 3.88
C ASP A 50 12.64 2.02 4.23
N THR A 51 12.36 1.57 5.45
CA THR A 51 11.01 1.35 5.95
C THR A 51 10.16 2.62 5.82
N ARG A 52 10.73 3.79 6.15
CA ARG A 52 10.01 5.07 6.08
C ARG A 52 9.58 5.42 4.65
N ASP A 53 10.47 5.30 3.67
CA ASP A 53 10.12 5.62 2.29
C ASP A 53 9.10 4.63 1.71
N LYS A 54 9.16 3.35 2.10
CA LYS A 54 8.14 2.35 1.73
C LYS A 54 6.76 2.75 2.23
N TRP A 55 6.67 3.24 3.46
CA TRP A 55 5.43 3.75 4.04
C TRP A 55 4.88 4.95 3.31
N THR A 56 5.72 5.97 3.12
CA THR A 56 5.32 7.17 2.37
C THR A 56 4.81 6.77 0.99
N LEU A 57 5.48 5.84 0.31
CA LEU A 57 5.06 5.36 -0.99
C LEU A 57 3.71 4.63 -0.95
N LEU A 58 3.50 3.71 -0.01
CA LEU A 58 2.25 2.98 0.14
C LEU A 58 1.07 3.92 0.42
N PHE A 59 1.20 4.78 1.43
CA PHE A 59 0.11 5.70 1.80
C PHE A 59 -0.19 6.72 0.72
N SER A 60 0.84 7.24 0.03
CA SER A 60 0.64 8.12 -1.13
C SER A 60 -0.05 7.39 -2.29
N SER A 61 0.23 6.09 -2.46
CA SER A 61 -0.42 5.28 -3.47
C SER A 61 -1.89 5.05 -3.15
N GLY A 62 -2.25 4.95 -1.87
CA GLY A 62 -3.61 4.73 -1.36
C GLY A 62 -4.51 5.98 -1.29
N GLN A 63 -3.98 7.16 -1.59
CA GLN A 63 -4.74 8.41 -1.58
C GLN A 63 -5.85 8.42 -2.62
N TRP A 64 -6.99 9.03 -2.31
CA TRP A 64 -8.14 9.08 -3.21
C TRP A 64 -7.86 9.76 -4.56
N HIS A 65 -6.86 10.65 -4.63
CA HIS A 65 -6.38 11.26 -5.87
C HIS A 65 -5.52 10.36 -6.73
N SER A 66 -4.99 9.27 -6.17
CA SER A 66 -4.14 8.32 -6.88
C SER A 66 -5.01 7.40 -7.73
N SER A 67 -4.61 7.17 -8.99
CA SER A 67 -5.35 6.29 -9.88
C SER A 67 -5.16 4.83 -9.47
N HIS A 68 -6.19 4.23 -8.86
CA HIS A 68 -6.17 2.82 -8.50
C HIS A 68 -6.81 1.99 -9.60
N ASN A 69 -6.00 1.27 -10.37
CA ASN A 69 -6.52 0.39 -11.43
C ASN A 69 -6.94 -1.00 -10.91
N PHE A 70 -6.88 -1.24 -9.59
CA PHE A 70 -7.18 -2.51 -8.93
C PHE A 70 -6.49 -3.71 -9.60
N GLU A 71 -5.30 -3.50 -10.15
CA GLU A 71 -4.53 -4.55 -10.84
C GLU A 71 -3.98 -5.55 -9.81
N VAL A 72 -3.63 -6.76 -10.25
CA VAL A 72 -3.10 -7.86 -9.40
C VAL A 72 -1.58 -7.73 -9.16
N LEU A 73 -1.02 -6.60 -9.56
CA LEU A 73 0.34 -6.22 -9.23
C LEU A 73 0.26 -5.30 -8.05
N PRO A 74 1.23 -5.38 -7.10
CA PRO A 74 1.14 -4.65 -5.84
C PRO A 74 0.66 -3.26 -6.12
N THR A 75 -0.51 -2.90 -5.62
CA THR A 75 -1.27 -1.79 -6.21
C THR A 75 -0.48 -0.47 -6.24
N PHE A 76 0.47 -0.29 -5.32
CA PHE A 76 1.45 0.81 -5.32
C PHE A 76 2.38 0.85 -6.55
N CYS A 77 2.66 -0.31 -7.15
CA CYS A 77 3.42 -0.46 -8.39
C CYS A 77 2.64 -0.02 -9.63
N VAL A 78 1.34 0.27 -9.54
CA VAL A 78 0.54 0.67 -10.72
C VAL A 78 -0.11 2.04 -10.54
N SER A 79 -0.26 2.52 -9.31
CA SER A 79 -0.83 3.84 -9.04
C SER A 79 -0.03 5.00 -9.63
N SER A 80 -0.74 5.99 -10.19
CA SER A 80 -0.20 7.33 -10.40
C SER A 80 -0.26 8.07 -9.07
N ILE A 81 0.91 8.43 -8.54
CA ILE A 81 1.00 9.06 -7.22
C ILE A 81 0.80 10.57 -7.37
N TYR A 82 -0.11 11.13 -6.57
CA TYR A 82 -0.30 12.56 -6.46
C TYR A 82 0.76 13.18 -5.51
N TRP A 83 1.82 13.74 -6.09
CA TRP A 83 3.01 14.15 -5.32
C TRP A 83 2.80 15.39 -4.45
N ASP A 84 1.84 16.25 -4.77
CA ASP A 84 1.64 17.53 -4.07
C ASP A 84 1.21 17.34 -2.60
N GLN A 85 0.75 16.15 -2.21
CA GLN A 85 0.38 15.83 -0.83
C GLN A 85 1.47 15.07 -0.05
N ILE A 86 2.58 14.71 -0.69
CA ILE A 86 3.64 13.89 -0.06
C ILE A 86 4.36 14.67 1.03
N GLU A 87 4.47 15.99 0.91
CA GLU A 87 5.12 16.84 1.91
C GLU A 87 4.40 16.81 3.27
N ARG A 88 3.15 16.34 3.31
CA ARG A 88 2.37 16.16 4.56
C ARG A 88 2.73 14.89 5.33
N PHE A 89 3.44 13.95 4.71
CA PHE A 89 3.80 12.66 5.30
C PHE A 89 5.09 12.76 6.15
N VAL A 90 5.12 13.63 7.17
CA VAL A 90 6.36 13.92 7.90
C VAL A 90 6.14 14.14 9.42
N THR A 91 6.47 13.07 10.17
CA THR A 91 7.16 12.99 11.49
C THR A 91 6.57 13.44 12.82
N GLU A 92 5.47 14.16 12.91
CA GLU A 92 5.10 14.71 14.23
C GLU A 92 4.29 13.76 15.12
N HIS A 93 3.82 12.64 14.58
CA HIS A 93 2.93 11.73 15.30
C HIS A 93 3.47 10.30 15.40
N PRO A 94 3.16 9.59 16.50
CA PRO A 94 3.48 8.17 16.62
C PRO A 94 2.92 7.39 15.43
N CYS A 95 3.74 6.52 14.83
CA CYS A 95 3.28 5.71 13.72
C CYS A 95 2.46 4.52 14.22
N ASN A 96 1.46 4.15 13.42
CA ASN A 96 0.67 2.93 13.58
C ASN A 96 1.46 1.65 13.24
N PHE A 97 2.78 1.74 13.27
CA PHE A 97 3.70 0.71 12.80
C PHE A 97 4.89 0.65 13.74
N ASP A 98 5.44 -0.54 13.92
CA ASP A 98 6.70 -0.69 14.63
C ASP A 98 7.86 -0.25 13.71
N ILE A 99 8.36 0.96 13.93
CA ILE A 99 9.51 1.50 13.19
C ILE A 99 10.82 0.93 13.72
N ASN A 100 10.84 0.47 14.97
CA ASN A 100 12.05 -0.02 15.62
C ASN A 100 12.40 -1.44 15.15
N HIS A 101 11.39 -2.25 14.80
CA HIS A 101 11.59 -3.50 14.08
C HIS A 101 11.55 -3.28 12.56
N VAL A 102 12.69 -2.84 12.01
CA VAL A 102 12.91 -2.50 10.59
C VAL A 102 12.38 -3.57 9.61
N SER A 103 12.36 -4.83 10.01
CA SER A 103 11.97 -5.98 9.18
C SER A 103 10.51 -6.44 9.32
N SER A 104 9.72 -5.96 10.29
CA SER A 104 8.39 -6.52 10.55
C SER A 104 7.25 -5.77 9.89
N ALA A 105 7.34 -4.43 9.78
CA ALA A 105 6.12 -3.66 9.55
C ALA A 105 5.67 -3.60 8.07
N ILE A 106 6.61 -3.60 7.12
CA ILE A 106 6.30 -3.63 5.68
C ILE A 106 7.38 -4.35 4.86
N THR A 107 7.00 -5.44 4.19
CA THR A 107 7.92 -6.31 3.46
C THR A 107 7.36 -6.68 2.09
N LEU A 108 8.23 -6.70 1.07
CA LEU A 108 7.86 -7.14 -0.27
C LEU A 108 8.13 -8.64 -0.39
N HIS A 109 7.08 -9.38 -0.69
CA HIS A 109 7.14 -10.82 -0.91
C HIS A 109 6.72 -11.13 -2.34
N HIS A 110 6.97 -12.38 -2.72
CA HIS A 110 6.41 -12.94 -3.94
C HIS A 110 5.99 -14.38 -3.70
N HIS A 111 4.88 -14.75 -4.32
CA HIS A 111 4.42 -16.12 -4.42
C HIS A 111 4.60 -16.59 -5.86
N THR A 112 5.10 -17.81 -6.03
CA THR A 112 5.08 -18.50 -7.33
C THR A 112 3.91 -19.46 -7.28
N ASN A 113 2.86 -19.20 -8.05
CA ASN A 113 1.74 -20.15 -8.11
C ASN A 113 2.08 -21.40 -8.94
N GLU A 114 1.21 -22.40 -8.93
CA GLU A 114 1.38 -23.65 -9.69
C GLU A 114 1.53 -23.43 -11.20
N LEU A 115 1.02 -22.31 -11.72
CA LEU A 115 1.14 -21.87 -13.11
C LEU A 115 2.44 -21.06 -13.37
N GLN A 116 3.37 -21.03 -12.42
CA GLN A 116 4.63 -20.27 -12.44
C GLN A 116 4.47 -18.75 -12.59
N GLN A 117 3.26 -18.22 -12.39
CA GLN A 117 3.03 -16.78 -12.36
C GLN A 117 3.48 -16.24 -11.01
N ARG A 118 4.42 -15.30 -11.06
CA ARG A 118 4.98 -14.64 -9.88
C ARG A 118 4.08 -13.48 -9.49
N MET A 119 3.34 -13.64 -8.40
CA MET A 119 2.55 -12.56 -7.80
C MET A 119 3.36 -11.92 -6.69
N TYR A 120 3.58 -10.62 -6.81
CA TYR A 120 4.20 -9.84 -5.75
C TYR A 120 3.11 -9.32 -4.82
N TYR A 121 3.43 -9.19 -3.53
CA TYR A 121 2.55 -8.55 -2.57
C TYR A 121 3.37 -7.84 -1.50
N LEU A 122 2.80 -6.78 -0.92
CA LEU A 122 3.31 -6.19 0.31
C LEU A 122 2.63 -6.82 1.49
N GLN A 123 3.41 -7.40 2.40
CA GLN A 123 2.91 -7.73 3.71
C GLN A 123 2.98 -6.49 4.59
N LEU A 124 1.86 -6.16 5.22
CA LEU A 124 1.65 -4.95 6.00
C LEU A 124 1.19 -5.32 7.41
N MET A 125 1.88 -4.86 8.46
CA MET A 125 1.55 -5.15 9.87
C MET A 125 1.27 -3.86 10.67
N PRO A 126 0.01 -3.37 10.69
CA PRO A 126 -0.37 -2.22 11.51
C PRO A 126 -0.63 -2.61 12.97
N LYS A 127 -0.48 -1.65 13.89
CA LYS A 127 -0.89 -1.79 15.30
C LYS A 127 -2.40 -1.63 15.47
N GLU A 128 -3.05 -0.87 14.60
CA GLU A 128 -4.48 -0.64 14.63
C GLU A 128 -5.07 -0.60 13.21
N TYR A 129 -6.30 -1.07 13.08
CA TYR A 129 -7.05 -0.99 11.84
C TYR A 129 -8.56 -0.97 12.10
N TYR A 130 -9.31 -0.58 11.09
CA TYR A 130 -10.75 -0.46 11.16
C TYR A 130 -11.38 -1.36 10.11
N VAL A 131 -12.42 -2.10 10.48
CA VAL A 131 -13.13 -3.01 9.58
C VAL A 131 -14.56 -2.52 9.38
N LYS A 132 -14.98 -2.39 8.13
CA LYS A 132 -16.38 -2.24 7.79
C LYS A 132 -16.89 -3.55 7.21
N LYS A 133 -17.85 -4.16 7.90
CA LYS A 133 -18.55 -5.36 7.42
C LYS A 133 -19.55 -4.97 6.33
N ALA A 134 -19.66 -5.86 5.34
CA ALA A 134 -20.62 -5.85 4.24
C ALA A 134 -20.40 -4.77 3.17
N PHE A 135 -20.28 -5.26 1.93
CA PHE A 135 -20.78 -4.57 0.75
C PHE A 135 -22.31 -4.55 0.83
N ASN A 136 -22.90 -3.40 1.14
CA ASN A 136 -24.27 -3.18 0.68
C ASN A 136 -24.19 -2.88 -0.82
N ASN A 137 -25.16 -3.37 -1.60
CA ASN A 137 -25.21 -3.11 -3.06
C ASN A 137 -25.24 -1.60 -3.41
N GLU A 138 -25.40 -0.75 -2.40
CA GLU A 138 -25.46 0.71 -2.50
C GLU A 138 -24.09 1.40 -2.42
N ASP A 139 -23.03 0.71 -1.97
CA ASP A 139 -21.69 1.29 -1.98
C ASP A 139 -21.19 1.38 -3.43
N ASN A 140 -21.16 2.60 -3.98
CA ASN A 140 -20.73 2.96 -5.34
C ASN A 140 -19.23 2.70 -5.59
N PHE A 141 -18.76 1.46 -5.40
CA PHE A 141 -17.47 1.06 -5.91
C PHE A 141 -17.58 0.81 -7.41
N TYR A 142 -16.69 1.42 -8.18
CA TYR A 142 -16.61 1.25 -9.63
C TYR A 142 -16.31 -0.20 -10.08
N ILE A 143 -15.94 -1.08 -9.14
CA ILE A 143 -15.60 -2.47 -9.42
C ILE A 143 -16.69 -3.42 -8.97
N SER A 144 -17.11 -4.28 -9.91
CA SER A 144 -18.00 -5.38 -9.59
C SER A 144 -17.31 -6.41 -8.69
N LYS A 145 -18.03 -6.91 -7.70
CA LYS A 145 -17.59 -7.95 -6.77
C LYS A 145 -16.93 -9.14 -7.47
N ASN A 146 -17.49 -9.57 -8.60
CA ASN A 146 -16.95 -10.65 -9.43
C ASN A 146 -15.55 -10.35 -9.99
N THR A 147 -15.31 -9.10 -10.39
CA THR A 147 -13.99 -8.67 -10.88
C THR A 147 -12.96 -8.76 -9.77
N LEU A 148 -13.32 -8.33 -8.56
CA LEU A 148 -12.44 -8.45 -7.40
C LEU A 148 -12.12 -9.91 -7.07
N TYR A 149 -13.14 -10.79 -7.06
CA TYR A 149 -12.93 -12.22 -6.81
C TYR A 149 -11.93 -12.83 -7.77
N ASN A 150 -12.09 -12.56 -9.07
CA ASN A 150 -11.23 -13.08 -10.11
C ASN A 150 -9.81 -12.52 -10.02
N ARG A 151 -9.67 -11.22 -9.73
CA ARG A 151 -8.36 -10.54 -9.66
C ARG A 151 -7.55 -10.99 -8.46
N LEU A 152 -8.14 -11.01 -7.26
CA LEU A 152 -7.45 -11.47 -6.06
C LEU A 152 -7.35 -13.01 -6.00
N GLN A 153 -8.07 -13.73 -6.87
CA GLN A 153 -8.18 -15.19 -6.79
C GLN A 153 -8.62 -15.64 -5.38
N VAL A 154 -9.67 -15.01 -4.88
CA VAL A 154 -10.33 -15.36 -3.61
C VAL A 154 -11.59 -16.16 -3.90
N ASN A 155 -12.00 -17.02 -2.97
CA ASN A 155 -13.16 -17.87 -3.18
C ASN A 155 -14.43 -17.01 -3.32
N LYS A 156 -15.31 -17.37 -4.26
CA LYS A 156 -16.57 -16.63 -4.51
C LYS A 156 -17.51 -16.60 -3.29
N HIS A 157 -17.34 -17.54 -2.36
CA HIS A 157 -18.08 -17.62 -1.11
C HIS A 157 -17.43 -16.81 0.03
N SER A 158 -16.20 -16.33 -0.16
CA SER A 158 -15.49 -15.55 0.85
C SER A 158 -16.11 -14.18 1.02
N ILE A 159 -16.18 -13.73 2.26
CA ILE A 159 -16.74 -12.43 2.61
C ILE A 159 -15.69 -11.37 2.31
N ILE A 160 -15.96 -10.53 1.33
CA ILE A 160 -15.14 -9.34 1.09
C ILE A 160 -15.53 -8.27 2.11
N VAL A 161 -14.52 -7.69 2.74
CA VAL A 161 -14.64 -6.61 3.72
C VAL A 161 -13.78 -5.43 3.29
N ILE A 162 -14.05 -4.28 3.89
CA ILE A 162 -13.25 -3.07 3.72
C ILE A 162 -12.44 -2.88 4.99
N VAL A 163 -11.14 -2.65 4.84
CA VAL A 163 -10.23 -2.36 5.96
C VAL A 163 -9.63 -0.98 5.75
N ARG A 164 -9.69 -0.13 6.77
CA ARG A 164 -8.94 1.14 6.81
C ARG A 164 -7.75 0.97 7.72
N VAL A 165 -6.58 1.34 7.22
CA VAL A 165 -5.35 1.33 7.99
C VAL A 165 -4.85 2.77 8.11
N PRO A 166 -4.86 3.35 9.32
CA PRO A 166 -4.27 4.66 9.53
C PRO A 166 -2.76 4.61 9.51
N GLN A 167 -2.16 5.73 9.12
CA GLN A 167 -0.72 5.92 9.12
C GLN A 167 -0.18 6.14 10.54
N TYR A 168 -0.95 6.85 11.34
CA TYR A 168 -0.57 7.30 12.68
C TYR A 168 -1.38 6.53 13.71
N ASP A 169 -0.76 6.32 14.87
CA ASP A 169 -1.40 5.75 16.05
C ASP A 169 -2.25 6.83 16.71
N PHE A 170 -3.57 6.66 16.67
CA PHE A 170 -4.50 7.66 17.16
C PHE A 170 -4.45 7.86 18.67
N ASN A 171 -3.95 6.89 19.43
CA ASN A 171 -3.77 7.05 20.88
C ASN A 171 -2.77 8.18 21.19
N GLY A 172 -1.87 8.47 20.24
CA GLY A 172 -0.87 9.54 20.35
C GLY A 172 -1.31 10.90 19.80
N ILE A 173 -2.53 11.02 19.27
CA ILE A 173 -3.02 12.25 18.61
C ILE A 173 -4.04 12.94 19.51
N ALA A 174 -3.93 14.27 19.64
CA ALA A 174 -4.93 15.07 20.34
C ALA A 174 -6.33 14.87 19.71
N PRO A 175 -7.41 14.70 20.51
CA PRO A 175 -8.76 14.42 20.01
C PRO A 175 -9.23 15.36 18.89
N ASP A 176 -8.93 16.65 19.00
CA ASP A 176 -9.32 17.69 18.04
C ASP A 176 -8.73 17.50 16.63
N ASN A 177 -7.71 16.65 16.49
CA ASN A 177 -7.03 16.36 15.23
C ASN A 177 -7.33 14.98 14.66
N VAL A 178 -8.08 14.12 15.38
CA VAL A 178 -8.34 12.73 14.97
C VAL A 178 -9.10 12.70 13.64
N ASP A 179 -10.19 13.47 13.51
CA ASP A 179 -11.01 13.50 12.28
C ASP A 179 -10.24 13.99 11.05
N LYS A 180 -9.41 15.03 11.21
CA LYS A 180 -8.60 15.57 10.12
C LYS A 180 -7.56 14.55 9.66
N ASN A 181 -6.95 13.84 10.60
CA ASN A 181 -5.93 12.84 10.31
C ASN A 181 -6.54 11.56 9.72
N LEU A 182 -7.70 11.12 10.20
CA LEU A 182 -8.42 9.97 9.68
C LEU A 182 -8.79 10.11 8.19
N LYS A 183 -9.23 11.30 7.78
CA LYS A 183 -9.63 11.57 6.38
C LYS A 183 -8.45 11.67 5.43
N GLY A 184 -7.29 12.12 5.90
CA GLY A 184 -6.12 12.39 5.05
C GLY A 184 -5.03 11.32 5.09
N ASN A 185 -4.93 10.54 6.17
CA ASN A 185 -3.74 9.72 6.45
C ASN A 185 -4.11 8.25 6.67
N THR A 186 -5.08 7.75 5.90
CA THR A 186 -5.49 6.33 5.90
C THR A 186 -5.34 5.76 4.49
N ILE A 187 -5.03 4.48 4.40
CA ILE A 187 -5.29 3.70 3.18
C ILE A 187 -6.55 2.88 3.38
N THR A 188 -7.29 2.65 2.30
CA THR A 188 -8.39 1.70 2.30
C THR A 188 -8.02 0.47 1.49
N LEU A 189 -8.21 -0.69 2.10
CA LEU A 189 -7.99 -2.01 1.55
C LEU A 189 -9.34 -2.67 1.31
N LEU A 190 -9.40 -3.43 0.21
CA LEU A 190 -10.55 -4.24 -0.15
C LEU A 190 -10.08 -5.68 -0.32
N GLY A 191 -10.69 -6.62 0.38
CA GLY A 191 -10.16 -7.98 0.39
C GLY A 191 -10.88 -8.92 1.32
N CYS A 192 -10.23 -10.05 1.62
CA CYS A 192 -10.76 -11.05 2.53
C CYS A 192 -9.72 -11.47 3.56
N PHE A 193 -10.16 -11.64 4.80
CA PHE A 193 -9.35 -12.16 5.90
C PHE A 193 -8.99 -13.64 5.71
N VAL A 194 -9.89 -14.48 5.18
CA VAL A 194 -9.68 -15.93 5.08
C VAL A 194 -8.48 -16.27 4.20
N GLU A 195 -8.42 -15.71 2.99
CA GLU A 195 -7.28 -15.88 2.10
C GLU A 195 -6.15 -14.88 2.35
N ASN A 196 -6.40 -13.87 3.20
CA ASN A 196 -5.51 -12.74 3.45
C ASN A 196 -4.98 -12.12 2.15
N LYS A 197 -5.91 -11.68 1.28
CA LYS A 197 -5.58 -11.01 0.02
C LYS A 197 -6.31 -9.70 -0.07
N TRP A 198 -5.56 -8.64 -0.35
CA TRP A 198 -6.03 -7.27 -0.29
C TRP A 198 -5.58 -6.49 -1.52
N THR A 199 -6.36 -5.52 -1.94
CA THR A 199 -5.97 -4.50 -2.92
C THR A 199 -6.23 -3.12 -2.34
N LEU A 200 -5.41 -2.12 -2.70
CA LEU A 200 -5.76 -0.73 -2.44
C LEU A 200 -7.06 -0.38 -3.16
N CYS A 201 -7.89 0.42 -2.50
CA CYS A 201 -9.15 0.90 -3.02
C CYS A 201 -9.35 2.38 -2.67
N SER A 202 -9.83 3.16 -3.63
CA SER A 202 -10.32 4.51 -3.39
C SER A 202 -11.68 4.42 -2.68
N SER A 203 -11.69 4.49 -1.36
CA SER A 203 -12.94 4.62 -0.61
C SER A 203 -13.53 6.02 -0.82
N PRO A 204 -14.83 6.14 -1.11
CA PRO A 204 -15.52 7.40 -0.87
C PRO A 204 -15.37 7.77 0.62
N GLN A 205 -15.29 9.07 0.90
CA GLN A 205 -15.17 9.63 2.24
C GLN A 205 -16.46 9.37 3.03
N ASN A 206 -16.60 8.17 3.57
CA ASN A 206 -17.73 7.82 4.44
C ASN A 206 -17.36 7.96 5.92
N ASP A 207 -18.36 8.31 6.73
CA ASP A 207 -18.31 8.47 8.18
C ASP A 207 -17.74 7.24 8.89
N PHE A 208 -16.98 7.49 9.96
CA PHE A 208 -16.29 6.48 10.75
C PHE A 208 -17.21 5.74 11.74
N ASP A 209 -18.45 6.21 11.91
CA ASP A 209 -19.39 5.70 12.91
C ASP A 209 -19.83 4.25 12.69
N GLN A 210 -19.49 3.64 11.55
CA GLN A 210 -19.85 2.26 11.18
C GLN A 210 -18.65 1.30 11.13
N TRP A 211 -17.50 1.68 11.67
CA TRP A 211 -16.29 0.87 11.60
C TRP A 211 -16.00 0.19 12.92
N ASP A 212 -15.80 -1.13 12.86
CA ASP A 212 -15.28 -1.91 13.99
C ASP A 212 -13.79 -1.60 14.13
N HIS A 213 -13.38 -1.02 15.27
CA HIS A 213 -11.97 -0.72 15.56
C HIS A 213 -11.28 -1.94 16.16
N HIS A 214 -10.07 -2.23 15.68
CA HIS A 214 -9.23 -3.32 16.13
C HIS A 214 -7.84 -2.80 16.47
N TYR A 215 -7.36 -3.17 17.66
CA TYR A 215 -5.95 -3.09 18.03
C TYR A 215 -5.30 -4.47 17.85
N ASP A 216 -4.05 -4.46 17.41
CA ASP A 216 -3.21 -5.65 17.24
C ASP A 216 -2.07 -5.60 18.25
N ASP A 217 -2.43 -5.83 19.50
CA ASP A 217 -1.58 -5.74 20.67
C ASP A 217 -0.61 -6.94 20.74
N GLU A 218 -1.05 -8.10 20.22
CA GLU A 218 -0.38 -9.40 20.44
C GLU A 218 -0.49 -10.41 19.29
N ASN A 219 -1.32 -10.18 18.26
CA ASN A 219 -1.73 -11.23 17.30
C ASN A 219 -1.11 -11.15 15.90
N GLY A 220 -0.24 -10.18 15.64
CA GLY A 220 0.55 -10.13 14.41
C GLY A 220 -0.31 -10.18 13.15
N THR A 221 -1.48 -9.54 13.18
CA THR A 221 -2.37 -9.41 12.03
C THR A 221 -1.62 -8.70 10.91
N PHE A 222 -1.61 -9.32 9.74
CA PHE A 222 -0.94 -8.78 8.57
C PHE A 222 -1.83 -8.82 7.34
N PHE A 223 -1.64 -7.86 6.45
CA PHE A 223 -2.38 -7.72 5.21
C PHE A 223 -1.44 -7.96 4.03
N ASN A 224 -1.67 -8.99 3.21
CA ASN A 224 -0.95 -9.16 1.95
C ASN A 224 -1.64 -8.36 0.84
N ILE A 225 -1.05 -7.22 0.49
CA ILE A 225 -1.56 -6.27 -0.49
C ILE A 225 -0.96 -6.60 -1.86
N TYR A 226 -1.83 -7.09 -2.75
CA TYR A 226 -1.54 -7.43 -4.13
C TYR A 226 -1.77 -6.26 -5.09
#